data_AF-A0A4S2RGW6-F1
#
_entry.id   AF-A0A4S2RGW6-F1
#
_cell.length_a   1.000
_cell.length_b   1.000
_cell.length_c   1.000
_cell.angle_alpha   90.00
_cell.angle_beta   90.00
_cell.angle_gamma   90.00
#
_symmetry.space_group_name_H-M   'P 1'
#
loop_
_entity.id
_entity.type
_entity.pdbx_description
1 polymer ?
#
loop_
_entity_poly.entity_id
_entity_poly.type
_entity_poly.pdbx_seq_one_letter_code
_entity_poly.pdbx_strand_id
1 'polypeptide(L)'
;MFDFPVDPASAPDVYRDIPGTDITFDAAAGEKSYLWSRNLTTSSLNALSAGDNIGLTFAIRCRYADGSRFTEGTEAGAYWAANLVPPSEKTLTPGLRWLFTAPDTGRYTCRLSVVAYSSIIKDGHEVTMRIPSGAELARLSTPTAARWTLPAQSSVSVPRGSTATTLGYSYTPAAAGEQITVVQDANLTTCILNSRICSGGTAAYKYTQAETWIEAQPQMPDGATCGGPIKGPSAQWNITDARHHQAATNTLKLTKSQLGGCTQIRTTLKVKNTEGNPVKIHAGLASEGVAATHGLAYTN
;
A
#
# COMPACT_ATOMS: atom_id res chain seq x y z
N MET A 1 -20.72 -2.31 -12.80
CA MET A 1 -19.84 -3.46 -13.13
C MET A 1 -18.78 -2.93 -14.07
N PHE A 2 -17.55 -3.41 -13.97
CA PHE A 2 -16.44 -2.91 -14.78
C PHE A 2 -15.52 -4.06 -15.18
N ASP A 3 -15.42 -4.29 -16.49
CA ASP A 3 -14.59 -5.34 -17.08
C ASP A 3 -13.38 -4.71 -17.74
N PHE A 4 -12.21 -5.33 -17.58
CA PHE A 4 -10.95 -4.82 -18.10
C PHE A 4 -10.03 -5.97 -18.50
N PRO A 5 -9.28 -5.83 -19.61
CA PRO A 5 -8.35 -6.85 -20.05
C PRO A 5 -7.09 -6.85 -19.17
N VAL A 6 -6.41 -7.99 -19.16
CA VAL A 6 -5.03 -8.10 -18.68
C VAL A 6 -4.11 -7.78 -19.85
N ASP A 7 -3.35 -6.69 -19.71
CA ASP A 7 -2.42 -6.24 -20.74
C ASP A 7 -1.12 -7.09 -20.71
N PRO A 8 -0.39 -7.25 -21.82
CA PRO A 8 0.91 -7.91 -21.78
C PRO A 8 1.90 -7.09 -20.97
N ALA A 9 2.88 -7.71 -20.29
CA ALA A 9 3.85 -7.00 -19.45
C ALA A 9 4.75 -5.99 -20.19
N SER A 10 4.76 -6.02 -21.52
CA SER A 10 5.43 -5.01 -22.35
C SER A 10 4.58 -3.78 -22.64
N ALA A 11 3.27 -3.82 -22.36
CA ALA A 11 2.39 -2.68 -22.50
C ALA A 11 2.74 -1.61 -21.46
N PRO A 12 2.54 -0.32 -21.78
CA PRO A 12 2.66 0.73 -20.78
C PRO A 12 1.63 0.51 -19.65
N ASP A 13 2.02 0.81 -18.41
CA ASP A 13 1.10 0.81 -17.28
C ASP A 13 0.05 1.93 -17.47
N VAL A 14 -1.12 1.55 -17.99
CA VAL A 14 -2.25 2.47 -18.17
C VAL A 14 -3.31 2.14 -17.13
N TYR A 15 -3.40 2.98 -16.11
CA TYR A 15 -4.49 2.92 -15.15
C TYR A 15 -5.84 3.15 -15.84
N ARG A 16 -6.77 2.22 -15.62
CA ARG A 16 -8.17 2.32 -16.02
C ARG A 16 -8.99 2.71 -14.80
N ASP A 17 -9.78 3.78 -14.94
CA ASP A 17 -10.59 4.29 -13.84
C ASP A 17 -11.81 3.41 -13.62
N ILE A 18 -12.09 3.08 -12.35
CA ILE A 18 -13.24 2.25 -11.98
C ILE A 18 -14.49 3.14 -11.96
N PRO A 19 -15.48 2.91 -12.84
CA PRO A 19 -16.66 3.77 -12.94
C PRO A 19 -17.46 3.86 -11.63
N GLY A 20 -17.92 5.06 -11.29
CA GLY A 20 -18.75 5.32 -10.11
C GLY A 20 -17.99 5.38 -8.79
N THR A 21 -16.65 5.34 -8.82
CA THR A 21 -15.80 5.46 -7.62
C THR A 21 -15.23 6.86 -7.43
N ASP A 22 -15.54 7.79 -8.33
CA ASP A 22 -15.06 9.17 -8.22
C ASP A 22 -15.79 9.92 -7.10
N ILE A 23 -15.03 10.72 -6.38
CA ILE A 23 -15.54 11.71 -5.44
C ILE A 23 -14.92 13.05 -5.79
N THR A 24 -15.70 14.11 -5.66
CA THR A 24 -15.23 15.48 -5.86
C THR A 24 -15.52 16.31 -4.63
N PHE A 25 -14.54 17.09 -4.18
CA PHE A 25 -14.67 17.92 -2.98
C PHE A 25 -13.78 19.15 -3.04
N ASP A 26 -14.19 20.21 -2.35
CA ASP A 26 -13.36 21.38 -2.08
C ASP A 26 -12.51 21.13 -0.83
N ALA A 27 -11.28 21.65 -0.83
CA ALA A 27 -10.38 21.57 0.31
C ALA A 27 -9.45 22.79 0.35
N ALA A 28 -9.16 23.28 1.55
CA ALA A 28 -8.16 24.33 1.75
C ALA A 28 -6.74 23.77 1.66
N ALA A 29 -5.75 24.60 1.32
CA ALA A 29 -4.34 24.21 1.32
C ALA A 29 -3.94 23.55 2.66
N GLY A 30 -3.34 22.35 2.58
CA GLY A 30 -2.96 21.55 3.75
C GLY A 30 -4.10 20.78 4.43
N GLU A 31 -5.36 20.94 4.00
CA GLU A 31 -6.47 20.14 4.52
C GLU A 31 -6.27 18.66 4.19
N LYS A 32 -6.61 17.81 5.16
CA LYS A 32 -6.36 16.37 5.09
C LYS A 32 -7.66 15.60 4.98
N SER A 33 -7.72 14.71 4.00
CA SER A 33 -8.87 13.84 3.75
C SER A 33 -8.42 12.39 3.74
N TYR A 34 -8.91 11.58 4.67
CA TYR A 34 -8.71 10.14 4.65
C TYR A 34 -9.62 9.52 3.61
N LEU A 35 -9.03 8.80 2.66
CA LEU A 35 -9.66 8.14 1.54
C LEU A 35 -9.47 6.64 1.66
N TRP A 36 -10.51 5.85 1.43
CA TRP A 36 -10.39 4.39 1.45
C TRP A 36 -11.41 3.69 0.55
N SER A 37 -11.01 2.56 0.00
CA SER A 37 -11.90 1.72 -0.81
C SER A 37 -12.91 0.97 0.08
N ARG A 38 -14.15 0.84 -0.39
CA ARG A 38 -15.18 -0.06 0.14
C ARG A 38 -15.68 -0.98 -0.95
N ASN A 39 -16.05 -2.20 -0.57
CA ASN A 39 -16.62 -3.22 -1.46
C ASN A 39 -15.78 -3.49 -2.73
N LEU A 40 -14.48 -3.19 -2.71
CA LEU A 40 -13.58 -3.38 -3.84
C LEU A 40 -13.15 -4.84 -3.88
N THR A 41 -13.66 -5.56 -4.87
CA THR A 41 -13.24 -6.93 -5.18
C THR A 41 -12.97 -7.03 -6.67
N THR A 42 -12.09 -7.95 -7.05
CA THR A 42 -11.84 -8.27 -8.46
C THR A 42 -11.84 -9.77 -8.63
N SER A 43 -12.36 -10.28 -9.74
CA SER A 43 -12.26 -11.69 -10.11
C SER A 43 -12.03 -11.86 -11.61
N SER A 44 -11.48 -13.00 -12.01
CA SER A 44 -11.38 -13.32 -13.45
C SER A 44 -12.73 -13.74 -14.01
N LEU A 45 -13.03 -13.32 -15.23
CA LEU A 45 -14.17 -13.83 -16.03
C LEU A 45 -13.81 -15.09 -16.78
N ASN A 46 -12.58 -15.16 -17.25
CA ASN A 46 -12.04 -16.31 -17.93
C ASN A 46 -11.56 -17.34 -16.89
N ALA A 47 -11.64 -18.62 -17.25
CA ALA A 47 -11.04 -19.67 -16.43
C ALA A 47 -9.53 -19.50 -16.44
N LEU A 48 -8.95 -19.26 -15.27
CA LEU A 48 -7.51 -19.19 -15.12
C LEU A 48 -6.94 -20.61 -14.94
N SER A 49 -5.83 -20.85 -15.63
CA SER A 49 -5.10 -22.12 -15.61
C SER A 49 -3.91 -22.05 -14.66
N ALA A 50 -3.50 -23.22 -14.15
CA ALA A 50 -2.27 -23.33 -13.38
C ALA A 50 -1.08 -22.84 -14.23
N GLY A 51 -0.36 -21.83 -13.72
CA GLY A 51 0.77 -21.18 -14.39
C GLY A 51 0.48 -19.78 -14.91
N ASP A 52 -0.80 -19.37 -15.00
CA ASP A 52 -1.15 -17.96 -15.23
C ASP A 52 -0.65 -17.10 -14.07
N ASN A 53 -0.21 -15.88 -14.38
CA ASN A 53 0.26 -14.94 -13.37
C ASN A 53 -0.22 -13.53 -13.68
N ILE A 54 -1.27 -13.08 -12.99
CA ILE A 54 -1.91 -11.80 -13.26
C ILE A 54 -1.48 -10.80 -12.20
N GLY A 55 -0.60 -9.87 -12.56
CA GLY A 55 -0.25 -8.72 -11.73
C GLY A 55 -1.39 -7.71 -11.73
N LEU A 56 -1.86 -7.33 -10.55
CA LEU A 56 -2.91 -6.34 -10.38
C LEU A 56 -2.41 -5.23 -9.47
N THR A 57 -2.51 -3.99 -9.97
CA THR A 57 -2.25 -2.80 -9.17
C THR A 57 -3.50 -1.95 -9.13
N PHE A 58 -4.01 -1.73 -7.92
CA PHE A 58 -5.12 -0.82 -7.64
C PHE A 58 -4.54 0.46 -7.05
N ALA A 59 -5.10 1.62 -7.41
CA ALA A 59 -4.67 2.88 -6.85
C ALA A 59 -5.85 3.78 -6.47
N ILE A 60 -5.68 4.56 -5.42
CA ILE A 60 -6.41 5.83 -5.25
C ILE A 60 -5.61 6.87 -6.04
N ARG A 61 -6.27 7.59 -6.95
CA ARG A 61 -5.65 8.66 -7.75
C ARG A 61 -6.47 9.94 -7.62
N CYS A 62 -5.81 11.02 -7.26
CA CYS A 62 -6.41 12.34 -7.13
C CYS A 62 -5.78 13.33 -8.10
N ARG A 63 -6.57 14.33 -8.50
CA ARG A 63 -6.19 15.41 -9.40
C ARG A 63 -7.05 16.63 -9.11
N TYR A 64 -6.75 17.77 -9.73
CA TYR A 64 -7.68 18.90 -9.72
C TYR A 64 -8.98 18.52 -10.46
N ALA A 65 -10.10 19.09 -10.04
CA ALA A 65 -11.42 18.74 -10.60
C ALA A 65 -11.58 19.13 -12.07
N ASP A 66 -10.77 20.05 -12.58
CA ASP A 66 -10.68 20.38 -14.01
C ASP A 66 -9.93 19.32 -14.84
N GLY A 67 -9.40 18.28 -14.18
CA GLY A 67 -8.65 17.19 -14.80
C GLY A 67 -7.14 17.41 -14.88
N SER A 68 -6.65 18.59 -14.52
CA SER A 68 -5.21 18.89 -14.52
C SER A 68 -4.47 18.10 -13.43
N ARG A 69 -3.21 17.76 -13.72
CA ARG A 69 -2.34 17.01 -12.82
C ARG A 69 -1.76 17.93 -11.75
N PHE A 70 -1.44 17.36 -10.58
CA PHE A 70 -0.62 18.07 -9.60
C PHE A 70 0.79 18.33 -10.16
N THR A 71 1.46 19.34 -9.60
CA THR A 71 2.87 19.62 -9.88
C THR A 71 3.73 18.39 -9.65
N GLU A 72 4.73 18.16 -10.49
CA GLU A 72 5.68 17.07 -10.37
C GLU A 72 6.27 17.00 -8.94
N GLY A 73 6.43 15.78 -8.42
CA GLY A 73 6.87 15.53 -7.05
C GLY A 73 5.78 15.62 -5.99
N THR A 74 4.58 16.10 -6.35
CA THR A 74 3.41 16.04 -5.46
C THR A 74 2.84 14.63 -5.45
N GLU A 75 2.64 14.06 -4.27
CA GLU A 75 1.96 12.77 -4.16
C GLU A 75 0.50 12.89 -4.57
N ALA A 76 0.09 12.09 -5.55
CA ALA A 76 -1.25 12.12 -6.14
C ALA A 76 -2.09 10.87 -5.76
N GLY A 77 -1.56 9.99 -4.91
CA GLY A 77 -2.25 8.77 -4.55
C GLY A 77 -1.41 7.78 -3.75
N ALA A 78 -1.99 6.60 -3.55
CA ALA A 78 -1.29 5.41 -3.08
C ALA A 78 -1.83 4.18 -3.83
N TYR A 79 -0.98 3.15 -3.95
CA TYR A 79 -1.38 1.89 -4.59
C TYR A 79 -1.27 0.68 -3.67
N TRP A 80 -2.06 -0.33 -4.02
CA TRP A 80 -2.04 -1.67 -3.47
C TRP A 80 -1.81 -2.62 -4.64
N ALA A 81 -0.78 -3.45 -4.57
CA ALA A 81 -0.46 -4.41 -5.63
C ALA A 81 -0.32 -5.83 -5.09
N ALA A 82 -0.81 -6.78 -5.87
CA ALA A 82 -0.59 -8.20 -5.65
C ALA A 82 -0.80 -8.94 -6.98
N ASN A 83 -0.15 -10.08 -7.12
CA ASN A 83 -0.51 -10.98 -8.22
C ASN A 83 -1.56 -11.99 -7.74
N LEU A 84 -2.46 -12.32 -8.65
CA LEU A 84 -3.36 -13.46 -8.50
C LEU A 84 -2.62 -14.74 -8.91
N VAL A 85 -2.67 -15.78 -8.07
CA VAL A 85 -2.01 -17.08 -8.34
C VAL A 85 -3.03 -18.23 -8.52
N PRO A 86 -3.46 -18.50 -9.76
CA PRO A 86 -4.30 -19.63 -10.10
C PRO A 86 -3.58 -20.99 -9.97
N PRO A 87 -4.33 -22.09 -9.82
CA PRO A 87 -5.79 -22.16 -9.81
C PRO A 87 -6.39 -21.88 -8.42
N SER A 88 -5.55 -21.77 -7.39
CA SER A 88 -5.97 -21.60 -6.00
C SER A 88 -6.63 -20.25 -5.73
N GLU A 89 -6.29 -19.21 -6.50
CA GLU A 89 -6.81 -17.87 -6.32
C GLU A 89 -7.55 -17.41 -7.56
N LYS A 90 -8.78 -16.91 -7.35
CA LYS A 90 -9.64 -16.38 -8.42
C LYS A 90 -10.12 -14.96 -8.16
N THR A 91 -9.92 -14.47 -6.94
CA THR A 91 -10.45 -13.21 -6.44
C THR A 91 -9.41 -12.51 -5.58
N LEU A 92 -9.33 -11.19 -5.67
CA LEU A 92 -8.63 -10.34 -4.68
C LEU A 92 -9.60 -9.32 -4.08
N THR A 93 -9.32 -8.92 -2.85
CA THR A 93 -10.03 -7.85 -2.12
C THR A 93 -9.02 -6.80 -1.68
N PRO A 94 -8.69 -5.82 -2.56
CA PRO A 94 -7.73 -4.77 -2.23
C PRO A 94 -8.22 -3.89 -1.08
N GLY A 95 -7.32 -3.63 -0.12
CA GLY A 95 -7.54 -2.68 0.96
C GLY A 95 -6.80 -1.38 0.68
N LEU A 96 -7.36 -0.53 -0.19
CA LEU A 96 -6.76 0.76 -0.50
C LEU A 96 -7.14 1.80 0.55
N ARG A 97 -6.13 2.55 0.99
CA ARG A 97 -6.32 3.75 1.80
C ARG A 97 -5.25 4.77 1.46
N TRP A 98 -5.56 6.03 1.67
CA TRP A 98 -4.60 7.11 1.51
C TRP A 98 -5.06 8.31 2.31
N LEU A 99 -4.12 9.08 2.86
CA LEU A 99 -4.44 10.40 3.38
C LEU A 99 -4.11 11.41 2.29
N PHE A 100 -5.12 11.98 1.66
CA PHE A 100 -4.92 13.13 0.78
C PHE A 100 -4.54 14.35 1.62
N THR A 101 -3.58 15.15 1.14
CA THR A 101 -3.28 16.48 1.67
C THR A 101 -3.36 17.46 0.51
N ALA A 102 -4.29 18.40 0.58
CA ALA A 102 -4.51 19.37 -0.47
C ALA A 102 -3.24 20.21 -0.70
N PRO A 103 -2.64 20.19 -1.90
CA PRO A 103 -1.44 20.99 -2.18
C PRO A 103 -1.72 22.50 -2.14
N ASP A 104 -2.94 22.91 -2.52
CA ASP A 104 -3.43 24.28 -2.48
C ASP A 104 -4.92 24.33 -2.13
N THR A 105 -5.51 25.53 -2.08
CA THR A 105 -6.96 25.67 -1.92
C THR A 105 -7.62 25.47 -3.27
N GLY A 106 -8.49 24.47 -3.39
CA GLY A 106 -9.13 24.16 -4.66
C GLY A 106 -10.14 23.03 -4.58
N ARG A 107 -10.59 22.61 -5.76
CA ARG A 107 -11.52 21.50 -5.95
C ARG A 107 -10.79 20.31 -6.54
N TYR A 108 -11.00 19.14 -5.95
CA TYR A 108 -10.25 17.93 -6.24
C TYR A 108 -11.18 16.79 -6.63
N THR A 109 -10.75 15.96 -7.56
CA THR A 109 -11.42 14.70 -7.89
C THR A 109 -10.49 13.53 -7.61
N CYS A 110 -10.94 12.63 -6.75
CA CYS A 110 -10.26 11.39 -6.40
C CYS A 110 -11.06 10.19 -6.88
N ARG A 111 -10.40 9.12 -7.32
CA ARG A 111 -11.07 7.91 -7.84
C ARG A 111 -10.25 6.66 -7.57
N LEU A 112 -10.88 5.49 -7.68
CA LEU A 112 -10.17 4.22 -7.75
C LEU A 112 -9.81 3.92 -9.20
N SER A 113 -8.60 3.40 -9.43
CA SER A 113 -8.14 2.93 -10.73
C SER A 113 -7.47 1.57 -10.59
N VAL A 114 -7.38 0.84 -11.69
CA VAL A 114 -6.73 -0.47 -11.77
C VAL A 114 -5.88 -0.58 -13.03
N VAL A 115 -4.74 -1.26 -12.92
CA VAL A 115 -4.00 -1.81 -14.06
C VAL A 115 -3.81 -3.31 -13.83
N ALA A 116 -3.98 -4.09 -14.89
CA ALA A 116 -3.70 -5.52 -14.89
C ALA A 116 -2.69 -5.84 -15.97
N TYR A 117 -1.67 -6.62 -15.62
CA TYR A 117 -0.66 -7.04 -16.56
C TYR A 117 -0.25 -8.49 -16.34
N SER A 118 0.27 -9.12 -17.37
CA SER A 118 0.91 -10.43 -17.26
C SER A 118 2.04 -10.61 -18.25
N SER A 119 3.15 -11.17 -17.78
CA SER A 119 4.22 -11.71 -18.63
C SER A 119 4.03 -13.18 -18.97
N ILE A 120 3.07 -13.85 -18.31
CA ILE A 120 2.83 -15.29 -18.38
C ILE A 120 1.32 -15.52 -18.35
N ILE A 121 0.71 -15.54 -19.53
CA ILE A 121 -0.59 -16.17 -19.74
C ILE A 121 -0.33 -17.49 -20.44
N LYS A 122 -0.64 -18.59 -19.76
CA LYS A 122 -0.45 -19.92 -20.29
C LYS A 122 -1.32 -20.09 -21.53
N ASP A 123 -0.76 -20.67 -22.57
CA ASP A 123 -1.42 -20.89 -23.87
C ASP A 123 -1.81 -19.59 -24.61
N GLY A 124 -1.34 -18.42 -24.16
CA GLY A 124 -1.47 -17.14 -24.86
C GLY A 124 -2.90 -16.62 -25.02
N HIS A 125 -3.85 -17.12 -24.22
CA HIS A 125 -5.24 -16.69 -24.28
C HIS A 125 -5.44 -15.28 -23.69
N GLU A 126 -6.55 -14.62 -24.03
CA GLU A 126 -6.91 -13.33 -23.43
C GLU A 126 -7.61 -13.55 -22.09
N VAL A 127 -7.22 -12.75 -21.08
CA VAL A 127 -7.84 -12.75 -19.75
C VAL A 127 -8.54 -11.41 -19.54
N THR A 128 -9.81 -11.48 -19.13
CA THR A 128 -10.60 -10.34 -18.69
C THR A 128 -10.90 -10.48 -17.20
N MET A 129 -10.62 -9.40 -16.48
CA MET A 129 -10.92 -9.24 -15.07
C MET A 129 -12.19 -8.42 -14.91
N ARG A 130 -12.89 -8.61 -13.79
CA ARG A 130 -14.12 -7.91 -13.44
C ARG A 130 -14.07 -7.37 -12.02
N ILE A 131 -14.48 -6.11 -11.87
CA ILE A 131 -14.86 -5.50 -10.61
C ILE A 131 -16.40 -5.42 -10.57
N PRO A 132 -17.06 -6.06 -9.59
CA PRO A 132 -18.51 -5.94 -9.41
C PRO A 132 -18.96 -4.49 -9.20
N SER A 133 -20.23 -4.19 -9.48
CA SER A 133 -20.83 -2.92 -9.06
C SER A 133 -20.79 -2.75 -7.53
N GLY A 134 -20.75 -1.50 -7.07
CA GLY A 134 -20.80 -1.17 -5.64
C GLY A 134 -19.43 -0.94 -5.00
N ALA A 135 -18.33 -1.06 -5.76
CA ALA A 135 -17.05 -0.51 -5.35
C ALA A 135 -17.19 1.00 -5.14
N GLU A 136 -16.63 1.51 -4.04
CA GLU A 136 -16.79 2.91 -3.62
C GLU A 136 -15.46 3.45 -3.10
N LEU A 137 -15.23 4.75 -3.31
CA LEU A 137 -14.21 5.51 -2.59
C LEU A 137 -14.90 6.35 -1.51
N ALA A 138 -14.63 6.04 -0.26
CA ALA A 138 -15.13 6.82 0.86
C ALA A 138 -14.12 7.91 1.27
N ARG A 139 -14.65 8.99 1.86
CA ARG A 139 -13.87 10.14 2.37
C ARG A 139 -14.28 10.51 3.78
N LEU A 140 -13.30 10.90 4.59
CA LEU A 140 -13.46 11.51 5.91
C LEU A 140 -12.45 12.65 6.05
N SER A 141 -12.89 13.86 6.40
CA SER A 141 -11.97 14.94 6.74
C SER A 141 -11.35 14.68 8.12
N THR A 142 -10.02 14.75 8.22
CA THR A 142 -9.28 14.43 9.46
C THR A 142 -8.08 15.37 9.62
N PRO A 143 -8.29 16.58 10.15
CA PRO A 143 -7.22 17.60 10.22
C PRO A 143 -6.04 17.16 11.10
N THR A 144 -6.32 16.29 12.08
CA THR A 144 -5.36 15.75 13.04
C THR A 144 -4.52 14.60 12.51
N ALA A 145 -4.79 14.09 11.30
CA ALA A 145 -4.01 13.01 10.73
C ALA A 145 -2.63 13.49 10.25
N ALA A 146 -1.70 12.56 10.13
CA ALA A 146 -0.43 12.73 9.44
C ALA A 146 -0.21 11.57 8.47
N ARG A 147 0.58 11.81 7.43
CA ARG A 147 1.00 10.80 6.46
C ARG A 147 2.47 10.93 6.15
N TRP A 148 3.06 9.84 5.71
CA TRP A 148 4.42 9.79 5.23
C TRP A 148 4.58 8.65 4.24
N THR A 149 5.57 8.78 3.37
CA THR A 149 5.87 7.80 2.33
C THR A 149 7.31 7.36 2.48
N LEU A 150 7.60 6.10 2.15
CA LEU A 150 8.97 5.60 2.13
C LEU A 150 9.72 6.23 0.94
N PRO A 151 10.79 7.02 1.15
CA PRO A 151 11.52 7.64 0.05
C PRO A 151 12.18 6.61 -0.88
N ALA A 152 12.31 6.90 -2.18
CA ALA A 152 12.80 5.95 -3.19
C ALA A 152 14.15 5.29 -2.82
N GLN A 153 15.08 6.08 -2.28
CA GLN A 153 16.40 5.62 -1.82
C GLN A 153 16.35 4.65 -0.64
N SER A 154 15.22 4.55 0.06
CA SER A 154 15.04 3.69 1.22
C SER A 154 14.53 2.29 0.86
N SER A 155 14.43 1.96 -0.43
CA SER A 155 14.12 0.58 -0.84
C SER A 155 15.24 -0.37 -0.40
N VAL A 156 14.88 -1.50 0.20
CA VAL A 156 15.85 -2.42 0.82
C VAL A 156 15.43 -3.88 0.62
N SER A 157 16.41 -4.76 0.45
CA SER A 157 16.20 -6.21 0.48
C SER A 157 16.46 -6.74 1.89
N VAL A 158 15.56 -7.59 2.40
CA VAL A 158 15.65 -8.22 3.72
C VAL A 158 16.11 -9.67 3.53
N PRO A 159 17.36 -10.01 3.92
CA PRO A 159 17.86 -11.37 3.84
C PRO A 159 17.09 -12.32 4.76
N ARG A 160 17.13 -13.62 4.46
CA ARG A 160 16.55 -14.66 5.31
C ARG A 160 17.09 -14.56 6.73
N GLY A 161 16.20 -14.69 7.72
CA GLY A 161 16.52 -14.61 9.14
C GLY A 161 16.75 -13.19 9.66
N SER A 162 16.68 -12.17 8.81
CA SER A 162 16.91 -10.77 9.18
C SER A 162 15.61 -9.97 9.30
N THR A 163 15.68 -8.84 9.99
CA THR A 163 14.59 -7.87 10.14
C THR A 163 15.05 -6.49 9.67
N ALA A 164 14.28 -5.87 8.76
CA ALA A 164 14.44 -4.47 8.44
C ALA A 164 13.49 -3.61 9.29
N THR A 165 13.96 -2.43 9.67
CA THR A 165 13.13 -1.35 10.24
C THR A 165 13.02 -0.26 9.19
N THR A 166 11.81 0.14 8.82
CA THR A 166 11.55 1.08 7.72
C THR A 166 10.35 1.98 8.03
N LEU A 167 10.03 2.87 7.08
CA LEU A 167 8.84 3.73 7.08
C LEU A 167 8.67 4.48 8.42
N GLY A 168 9.77 5.00 8.96
CA GLY A 168 9.77 5.62 10.27
C GLY A 168 9.23 7.04 10.27
N TYR A 169 8.31 7.37 11.19
CA TYR A 169 7.76 8.72 11.34
C TYR A 169 7.43 9.06 12.80
N SER A 170 7.73 10.30 13.20
CA SER A 170 7.37 10.82 14.53
C SER A 170 6.02 11.52 14.46
N TYR A 171 5.05 10.99 15.18
CA TYR A 171 3.67 11.50 15.21
C TYR A 171 3.36 12.07 16.60
N THR A 172 2.78 13.26 16.62
CA THR A 172 2.23 13.91 17.81
C THR A 172 0.72 13.71 17.80
N PRO A 173 0.15 12.87 18.68
CA PRO A 173 -1.30 12.77 18.85
C PRO A 173 -1.94 14.13 19.12
N ALA A 174 -3.14 14.35 18.57
CA ALA A 174 -3.89 15.58 18.83
C ALA A 174 -4.25 15.71 20.32
N ALA A 175 -4.46 16.93 20.81
CA ALA A 175 -4.85 17.18 22.20
C ALA A 175 -6.20 16.55 22.56
N ALA A 176 -7.18 16.63 21.65
CA ALA A 176 -8.46 15.94 21.77
C ALA A 176 -8.38 14.48 21.25
N GLY A 177 -9.28 13.62 21.72
CA GLY A 177 -9.33 12.19 21.39
C GLY A 177 -8.40 11.34 22.25
N GLU A 178 -8.73 10.07 22.40
CA GLU A 178 -7.99 9.12 23.25
C GLU A 178 -7.31 8.01 22.45
N GLN A 179 -7.89 7.66 21.30
CA GLN A 179 -7.45 6.54 20.48
C GLN A 179 -6.52 7.04 19.39
N ILE A 180 -5.36 6.42 19.28
CA ILE A 180 -4.40 6.66 18.21
C ILE A 180 -4.44 5.45 17.29
N THR A 181 -4.65 5.67 16.00
CA THR A 181 -4.53 4.62 14.99
C THR A 181 -3.34 4.93 14.10
N VAL A 182 -2.46 3.96 13.93
CA VAL A 182 -1.34 3.98 12.99
C VAL A 182 -1.58 2.89 11.97
N VAL A 183 -1.45 3.23 10.69
CA VAL A 183 -1.53 2.27 9.58
C VAL A 183 -0.29 2.40 8.73
N GLN A 184 0.31 1.28 8.35
CA GLN A 184 1.49 1.23 7.50
C GLN A 184 1.34 0.11 6.49
N ASP A 185 1.34 0.47 5.21
CA ASP A 185 1.22 -0.44 4.09
C ASP A 185 2.57 -0.50 3.37
N ALA A 186 3.10 -1.71 3.15
CA ALA A 186 4.33 -1.95 2.42
C ALA A 186 4.11 -2.90 1.24
N ASN A 187 4.57 -2.49 0.06
CA ASN A 187 4.65 -3.39 -1.07
C ASN A 187 5.92 -4.23 -0.96
N LEU A 188 5.75 -5.55 -0.88
CA LEU A 188 6.81 -6.54 -0.71
C LEU A 188 6.98 -7.39 -1.96
N THR A 189 8.20 -7.86 -2.21
CA THR A 189 8.45 -8.82 -3.30
C THR A 189 9.48 -9.87 -2.94
N THR A 190 9.15 -11.14 -3.18
CA THR A 190 10.16 -12.20 -3.09
C THR A 190 11.19 -12.05 -4.22
N CYS A 191 12.46 -12.11 -3.85
CA CYS A 191 13.57 -12.04 -4.79
C CYS A 191 13.76 -13.40 -5.42
N ILE A 192 13.13 -13.62 -6.57
CA ILE A 192 13.32 -14.84 -7.36
C ILE A 192 14.74 -14.88 -7.96
N LEU A 193 15.20 -16.07 -8.35
CA LEU A 193 16.46 -16.22 -9.08
C LEU A 193 16.44 -15.35 -10.35
N ASN A 194 17.50 -14.57 -10.57
CA ASN A 194 17.63 -13.62 -11.69
C ASN A 194 16.54 -12.53 -11.75
N SER A 195 15.92 -12.21 -10.61
CA SER A 195 14.99 -11.09 -10.50
C SER A 195 15.65 -9.77 -10.95
N ARG A 196 14.91 -8.97 -11.72
CA ARG A 196 15.35 -7.65 -12.18
C ARG A 196 15.21 -6.56 -11.11
N ILE A 197 14.41 -6.81 -10.07
CA ILE A 197 14.01 -5.82 -9.05
C ILE A 197 14.75 -5.98 -7.72
N CYS A 198 15.34 -7.15 -7.47
CA CYS A 198 16.20 -7.37 -6.32
C CYS A 198 17.11 -8.59 -6.51
N SER A 199 18.25 -8.57 -5.81
CA SER A 199 19.26 -9.63 -5.86
C SER A 199 19.13 -10.63 -4.70
N GLY A 200 19.90 -11.71 -4.78
CA GLY A 200 20.02 -12.71 -3.70
C GLY A 200 19.00 -13.86 -3.74
N GLY A 201 18.12 -13.87 -4.74
CA GLY A 201 17.23 -14.99 -5.01
C GLY A 201 17.95 -16.25 -5.49
N THR A 202 17.47 -17.42 -5.08
CA THR A 202 18.04 -18.72 -5.45
C THR A 202 16.95 -19.67 -5.94
N ALA A 203 17.36 -20.75 -6.64
CA ALA A 203 16.42 -21.81 -7.02
C ALA A 203 16.02 -22.74 -5.85
N ALA A 204 16.74 -22.67 -4.72
CA ALA A 204 16.49 -23.52 -3.55
C ALA A 204 15.16 -23.19 -2.84
N TYR A 205 14.66 -21.97 -3.01
CA TYR A 205 13.37 -21.52 -2.48
C TYR A 205 12.50 -20.99 -3.62
N LYS A 206 11.19 -21.25 -3.52
CA LYS A 206 10.16 -20.77 -4.44
C LYS A 206 9.21 -19.77 -3.78
N TYR A 207 9.65 -19.21 -2.66
CA TYR A 207 8.87 -18.34 -1.80
C TYR A 207 9.76 -17.51 -0.86
N THR A 208 9.12 -16.54 -0.23
CA THR A 208 9.55 -15.93 1.03
C THR A 208 8.39 -15.96 2.03
N GLN A 209 8.66 -16.44 3.25
CA GLN A 209 7.80 -16.19 4.39
C GLN A 209 8.28 -14.91 5.08
N ALA A 210 7.36 -13.96 5.26
CA ALA A 210 7.64 -12.69 5.91
C ALA A 210 6.67 -12.43 7.05
N GLU A 211 7.17 -11.83 8.12
CA GLU A 211 6.38 -11.29 9.23
C GLU A 211 6.48 -9.76 9.22
N THR A 212 5.37 -9.06 9.36
CA THR A 212 5.36 -7.59 9.50
C THR A 212 4.61 -7.15 10.74
N TRP A 213 5.05 -6.04 11.34
CA TRP A 213 4.33 -5.38 12.43
C TRP A 213 4.75 -3.91 12.54
N ILE A 214 3.88 -3.09 13.14
CA ILE A 214 4.22 -1.71 13.51
C ILE A 214 4.76 -1.72 14.94
N GLU A 215 5.83 -0.96 15.17
CA GLU A 215 6.36 -0.66 16.49
C GLU A 215 6.24 0.85 16.74
N ALA A 216 5.68 1.23 17.88
CA ALA A 216 5.59 2.62 18.32
C ALA A 216 6.47 2.82 19.56
N GLN A 217 7.47 3.68 19.45
CA GLN A 217 8.35 4.08 20.55
C GLN A 217 7.84 5.40 21.14
N PRO A 218 7.27 5.43 22.37
CA PRO A 218 6.90 6.68 23.03
C PRO A 218 8.11 7.59 23.22
N GLN A 219 7.94 8.87 22.88
CA GLN A 219 8.98 9.90 22.88
C GLN A 219 8.47 11.25 23.40
N MET A 220 9.41 12.05 23.91
CA MET A 220 9.25 13.47 24.17
C MET A 220 9.45 14.28 22.87
N PRO A 221 9.07 15.57 22.83
CA PRO A 221 9.20 16.39 21.62
C PRO A 221 10.64 16.57 21.10
N ASP A 222 11.64 16.37 21.95
CA ASP A 222 13.06 16.38 21.61
C ASP A 222 13.57 15.04 21.03
N GLY A 223 12.69 14.03 20.94
CA GLY A 223 13.00 12.68 20.49
C GLY A 223 13.51 11.73 21.57
N ALA A 224 13.70 12.21 22.80
CA ALA A 224 14.11 11.35 23.91
C ALA A 224 13.02 10.30 24.20
N THR A 225 13.42 9.05 24.36
CA THR A 225 12.49 7.97 24.72
C THR A 225 12.02 8.14 26.17
N CYS A 226 10.72 8.02 26.41
CA CYS A 226 10.12 8.11 27.76
C CYS A 226 9.27 6.88 28.12
N GLY A 227 9.41 5.79 27.35
CA GLY A 227 8.77 4.50 27.61
C GLY A 227 9.42 3.38 26.78
N GLY A 228 8.98 2.14 26.97
CA GLY A 228 9.40 1.01 26.12
C GLY A 228 8.65 1.00 24.77
N PRO A 229 9.20 0.31 23.75
CA PRO A 229 8.51 0.17 22.48
C PRO A 229 7.22 -0.67 22.63
N ILE A 230 6.16 -0.19 22.00
CA ILE A 230 4.86 -0.86 21.94
C ILE A 230 4.76 -1.60 20.60
N LYS A 231 4.77 -2.93 20.66
CA LYS A 231 4.65 -3.79 19.48
C LYS A 231 3.18 -3.99 19.13
N GLY A 232 2.81 -3.70 17.88
CA GLY A 232 1.51 -4.04 17.32
C GLY A 232 1.37 -5.52 16.93
N PRO A 233 0.18 -5.93 16.49
CA PRO A 233 -0.05 -7.27 15.98
C PRO A 233 0.89 -7.60 14.82
N SER A 234 1.41 -8.83 14.81
CA SER A 234 2.18 -9.37 13.69
C SER A 234 1.25 -9.96 12.63
N ALA A 235 1.53 -9.67 11.36
CA ALA A 235 0.94 -10.33 10.21
C ALA A 235 1.97 -11.22 9.51
N GLN A 236 1.54 -12.40 9.05
CA GLN A 236 2.39 -13.36 8.34
C GLN A 236 1.99 -13.40 6.87
N TRP A 237 2.99 -13.46 5.99
CA TRP A 237 2.83 -13.40 4.54
C TRP A 237 3.61 -14.53 3.89
N ASN A 238 2.99 -15.24 2.95
CA ASN A 238 3.67 -16.20 2.09
C ASN A 238 3.71 -15.65 0.66
N ILE A 239 4.88 -15.22 0.21
CA ILE A 239 5.08 -14.58 -1.09
C ILE A 239 5.79 -15.59 -1.99
N THR A 240 5.05 -16.32 -2.81
CA THR A 240 5.61 -17.32 -3.75
C THR A 240 6.25 -16.64 -4.97
N ASP A 241 7.10 -17.36 -5.70
CA ASP A 241 7.66 -16.89 -6.98
C ASP A 241 6.54 -16.49 -7.96
N ALA A 242 5.43 -17.24 -7.97
CA ALA A 242 4.26 -16.94 -8.78
C ALA A 242 3.54 -15.68 -8.30
N ARG A 243 3.33 -15.52 -6.98
CA ARG A 243 2.70 -14.30 -6.44
C ARG A 243 3.57 -13.08 -6.68
N HIS A 244 4.89 -13.23 -6.57
CA HIS A 244 5.93 -12.21 -6.72
C HIS A 244 5.75 -10.96 -5.84
N HIS A 245 4.68 -10.19 -5.98
CA HIS A 245 4.30 -9.01 -5.21
C HIS A 245 3.22 -9.29 -4.15
N GLN A 246 3.36 -8.65 -2.99
CA GLN A 246 2.38 -8.69 -1.91
C GLN A 246 2.33 -7.35 -1.18
N ALA A 247 1.16 -6.70 -1.16
CA ALA A 247 0.91 -5.58 -0.26
C ALA A 247 0.66 -6.10 1.16
N ALA A 248 1.53 -5.72 2.09
CA ALA A 248 1.45 -6.04 3.51
C ALA A 248 0.88 -4.85 4.28
N THR A 249 -0.35 -5.00 4.76
CA THR A 249 -1.04 -4.01 5.58
C THR A 249 -0.83 -4.29 7.06
N ASN A 250 -0.49 -3.25 7.81
CA ASN A 250 -0.36 -3.33 9.26
C ASN A 250 -1.16 -2.21 9.92
N THR A 251 -1.81 -2.50 11.03
CA THR A 251 -2.54 -1.51 11.83
C THR A 251 -2.19 -1.69 13.29
N LEU A 252 -1.84 -0.58 13.95
CA LEU A 252 -1.60 -0.51 15.37
C LEU A 252 -2.60 0.50 15.96
N LYS A 253 -3.35 0.05 16.97
CA LYS A 253 -4.22 0.91 17.77
C LYS A 253 -3.60 1.07 19.14
N LEU A 254 -3.52 2.32 19.60
CA LEU A 254 -3.00 2.70 20.91
C LEU A 254 -4.01 3.63 21.61
N THR A 255 -3.88 3.77 22.92
CA THR A 255 -4.47 4.85 23.69
C THR A 255 -3.39 5.81 24.17
N LYS A 256 -3.74 7.06 24.45
CA LYS A 256 -2.79 8.02 25.06
C LYS A 256 -2.22 7.54 26.38
N SER A 257 -3.01 6.83 27.19
CA SER A 257 -2.55 6.24 28.45
C SER A 257 -1.39 5.24 28.26
N GLN A 258 -1.33 4.52 27.13
CA GLN A 258 -0.21 3.64 26.82
C GLN A 258 1.10 4.41 26.55
N LEU A 259 1.05 5.72 26.33
CA LEU A 259 2.23 6.54 26.12
C LEU A 259 2.93 6.94 27.42
N GLY A 260 2.34 6.66 28.60
CA GLY A 260 3.01 6.89 29.89
C GLY A 260 3.42 8.34 30.16
N GLY A 261 2.68 9.31 29.62
CA GLY A 261 2.99 10.74 29.73
C GLY A 261 3.83 11.31 28.58
N CYS A 262 4.34 10.46 27.68
CA CYS A 262 4.95 10.90 26.43
C CYS A 262 3.94 11.61 25.53
N THR A 263 4.38 12.66 24.83
CA THR A 263 3.52 13.45 23.94
C THR A 263 3.68 13.08 22.46
N GLN A 264 4.64 12.22 22.12
CA GLN A 264 4.87 11.73 20.76
C GLN A 264 5.08 10.22 20.71
N ILE A 265 4.96 9.66 19.51
CA ILE A 265 5.41 8.31 19.16
C ILE A 265 6.28 8.33 17.92
N ARG A 266 7.40 7.61 17.95
CA ARG A 266 8.13 7.21 16.74
C ARG A 266 7.58 5.87 16.27
N THR A 267 6.85 5.90 15.17
CA THR A 267 6.33 4.69 14.51
C THR A 267 7.37 4.16 13.53
N THR A 268 7.49 2.84 13.43
CA THR A 268 8.30 2.16 12.41
C THR A 268 7.61 0.88 11.96
N LEU A 269 7.79 0.51 10.70
CA LEU A 269 7.39 -0.79 10.18
C LEU A 269 8.56 -1.76 10.30
N LYS A 270 8.32 -2.92 10.90
CA LYS A 270 9.26 -4.03 10.90
C LYS A 270 8.86 -5.02 9.82
N VAL A 271 9.83 -5.48 9.05
CA VAL A 271 9.67 -6.54 8.04
C VAL A 271 10.75 -7.58 8.29
N LYS A 272 10.34 -8.75 8.77
CA LYS A 272 11.22 -9.88 9.04
C LYS A 272 11.03 -10.94 7.97
N ASN A 273 12.12 -11.36 7.36
CA ASN A 273 12.13 -12.54 6.51
C ASN A 273 12.40 -13.76 7.39
N THR A 274 11.38 -14.58 7.62
CA THR A 274 11.51 -15.76 8.48
C THR A 274 12.09 -16.95 7.73
N GLU A 275 11.77 -17.09 6.44
CA GLU A 275 12.22 -18.19 5.61
C GLU A 275 12.19 -17.87 4.10
N GLY A 276 13.02 -18.56 3.32
CA GLY A 276 12.97 -18.55 1.86
C GLY A 276 13.98 -17.59 1.23
N ASN A 277 13.66 -17.12 0.02
CA ASN A 277 14.44 -16.10 -0.67
C ASN A 277 14.37 -14.74 0.06
N PRO A 278 15.30 -13.79 -0.20
CA PRO A 278 15.19 -12.42 0.29
C PRO A 278 13.86 -11.76 -0.12
N VAL A 279 13.38 -10.78 0.66
CA VAL A 279 12.21 -9.97 0.30
C VAL A 279 12.59 -8.51 0.11
N LYS A 280 12.20 -7.91 -1.00
CA LYS A 280 12.37 -6.48 -1.31
C LYS A 280 11.21 -5.69 -0.74
N ILE A 281 11.52 -4.59 -0.06
CA ILE A 281 10.57 -3.53 0.32
C ILE A 281 10.64 -2.46 -0.76
N HIS A 282 9.53 -2.24 -1.45
CA HIS A 282 9.40 -1.17 -2.46
C HIS A 282 9.31 0.19 -1.79
N ALA A 283 9.84 1.22 -2.46
CA ALA A 283 9.86 2.58 -1.96
C ALA A 283 9.68 3.59 -3.10
N GLY A 284 9.45 4.84 -2.74
CA GLY A 284 9.25 5.95 -3.67
C GLY A 284 7.83 6.04 -4.21
N LEU A 285 7.71 6.82 -5.28
CA LEU A 285 6.48 7.01 -6.04
C LEU A 285 6.57 6.20 -7.33
N ALA A 286 5.49 5.46 -7.63
CA ALA A 286 5.28 4.87 -8.94
C ALA A 286 4.83 5.95 -9.94
N SER A 287 4.38 5.52 -11.12
CA SER A 287 3.83 6.40 -12.15
C SER A 287 2.79 7.38 -11.57
N GLU A 288 2.84 8.61 -12.06
CA GLU A 288 1.92 9.70 -11.67
C GLU A 288 1.95 10.10 -10.18
N GLY A 289 3.06 9.86 -9.48
CA GLY A 289 3.20 10.32 -8.09
C GLY A 289 2.42 9.48 -7.08
N VAL A 290 2.14 8.21 -7.40
CA VAL A 290 1.39 7.30 -6.54
C VAL A 290 2.34 6.56 -5.59
N ALA A 291 2.15 6.71 -4.28
CA ALA A 291 3.04 6.14 -3.28
C ALA A 291 2.98 4.60 -3.21
N ALA A 292 4.16 3.97 -3.20
CA ALA A 292 4.29 2.52 -3.06
C ALA A 292 4.16 2.03 -1.62
N THR A 293 4.92 2.60 -0.71
CA THR A 293 4.92 2.20 0.71
C THR A 293 4.66 3.45 1.52
N HIS A 294 3.59 3.46 2.30
CA HIS A 294 3.09 4.66 2.96
C HIS A 294 2.55 4.35 4.34
N GLY A 295 2.55 5.37 5.19
CA GLY A 295 2.01 5.32 6.53
C GLY A 295 1.10 6.50 6.79
N LEU A 296 0.19 6.31 7.73
CA LEU A 296 -0.63 7.36 8.29
C LEU A 296 -0.88 7.12 9.77
N ALA A 297 -1.10 8.21 10.50
CA ALA A 297 -1.54 8.16 11.88
C ALA A 297 -2.60 9.23 12.11
N TYR A 298 -3.56 8.95 12.99
CA TYR A 298 -4.56 9.92 13.42
C TYR A 298 -5.03 9.64 14.85
N THR A 299 -5.63 10.65 15.47
CA THR A 299 -6.21 10.57 16.82
C THR A 299 -7.72 10.82 16.75
N ASN A 300 -8.48 9.91 17.36
CA ASN A 300 -9.94 9.93 17.47
C ASN A 300 -10.40 9.98 18.92
#